data_AF-A0A953QRC0-F1
#
_entry.id   AF-A0A953QRC0-F1
#
_cell.length_a   1.000
_cell.length_b   1.000
_cell.length_c   1.000
_cell.angle_alpha   90.00
_cell.angle_beta   90.00
_cell.angle_gamma   90.00
#
_symmetry.space_group_name_H-M   'P 1'
#
loop_
_entity.id
_entity.type
_entity.pdbx_description
1 polymer ?
#
loop_
_entity_poly.entity_id
_entity_poly.type
_entity_poly.pdbx_seq_one_letter_code
_entity_poly.pdbx_strand_id
1 'polypeptide(L)'
;MNFEPGHKKIGGRAKGTPNKLTREAIEILERLGCNPIEGMARIAQGDVPCRVCRGKGKTLYQPARGKELAERTCESCYGRGLEIITPELSGKMYAELAQYIFPKRKAIEHTVTETGPDFNKMTPKQHAAYDHAEEILRAAGVKLS
;
A
#
# COMPACT_ATOMS: atom_id res chain seq x y z
N MET A 1 -12.49 -28.47 -16.08
CA MET A 1 -13.91 -28.07 -16.00
C MET A 1 -13.96 -26.56 -16.18
N ASN A 2 -14.61 -26.10 -17.24
CA ASN A 2 -14.73 -24.67 -17.52
C ASN A 2 -15.90 -24.12 -16.69
N PHE A 3 -15.69 -23.03 -15.97
CA PHE A 3 -16.76 -22.36 -15.24
C PHE A 3 -17.63 -21.58 -16.23
N GLU A 4 -18.91 -21.93 -16.33
CA GLU A 4 -19.86 -21.21 -17.17
C GLU A 4 -20.28 -19.87 -16.53
N PRO A 5 -20.51 -18.81 -17.32
CA PRO A 5 -20.97 -17.51 -16.83
C PRO A 5 -22.30 -17.65 -16.08
N GLY A 6 -22.36 -17.20 -14.82
CA GLY A 6 -23.56 -17.26 -13.97
C GLY A 6 -23.54 -18.32 -12.87
N HIS A 7 -22.46 -19.10 -12.74
CA HIS A 7 -22.34 -20.06 -11.65
C HIS A 7 -22.29 -19.35 -10.28
N LYS A 8 -23.21 -19.72 -9.36
CA LYS A 8 -23.13 -19.27 -7.96
C LYS A 8 -21.80 -19.74 -7.36
N LYS A 9 -21.11 -18.89 -6.60
CA LYS A 9 -19.86 -19.27 -5.91
C LYS A 9 -20.11 -20.52 -5.07
N ILE A 10 -19.53 -21.65 -5.48
CA ILE A 10 -19.70 -22.97 -4.85
C ILE A 10 -18.73 -23.19 -3.69
N GLY A 11 -17.84 -22.22 -3.42
CA GLY A 11 -16.83 -22.36 -2.38
C GLY A 11 -16.09 -21.06 -2.12
N GLY A 12 -15.76 -20.85 -0.84
CA GLY A 12 -15.05 -19.69 -0.33
C GLY A 12 -15.39 -19.45 1.14
N ARG A 13 -14.42 -18.97 1.92
CA ARG A 13 -14.66 -18.52 3.30
C ARG A 13 -15.74 -17.42 3.25
N ALA A 14 -16.70 -17.45 4.17
CA ALA A 14 -17.72 -16.41 4.23
C ALA A 14 -17.06 -15.03 4.32
N LYS A 15 -17.56 -14.08 3.53
CA LYS A 15 -16.99 -12.73 3.44
C LYS A 15 -16.99 -12.12 4.85
N GLY A 16 -15.80 -11.82 5.37
CA GLY A 16 -15.62 -11.25 6.70
C GLY A 16 -15.25 -12.23 7.81
N THR A 17 -15.16 -13.55 7.57
CA THR A 17 -14.64 -14.47 8.60
C THR A 17 -13.15 -14.18 8.82
N PRO A 18 -12.74 -13.65 9.99
CA PRO A 18 -11.34 -13.34 10.25
C PRO A 18 -10.52 -14.63 10.13
N ASN A 19 -9.34 -14.56 9.49
CA ASN A 19 -8.44 -15.70 9.46
C ASN A 19 -8.04 -16.04 10.92
N LYS A 20 -8.01 -17.32 11.29
CA LYS A 20 -7.69 -17.76 12.66
C LYS A 20 -6.34 -17.18 13.12
N LEU A 21 -5.36 -17.18 12.21
CA LEU A 21 -4.03 -16.61 12.41
C LEU A 21 -4.07 -15.11 12.74
N THR A 22 -5.02 -14.36 12.16
CA THR A 22 -5.17 -12.92 12.44
C THR A 22 -5.66 -12.68 13.86
N ARG A 23 -6.52 -13.56 14.40
CA ARG A 23 -7.01 -13.45 15.78
C ARG A 23 -5.90 -13.75 16.78
N GLU A 24 -5.18 -14.85 16.57
CA GLU A 24 -4.04 -15.24 17.43
C GLU A 24 -2.98 -14.13 17.47
N ALA A 25 -2.68 -13.50 16.34
CA ALA A 25 -1.75 -12.37 16.30
C ALA A 25 -2.25 -11.15 17.08
N ILE A 26 -3.56 -10.82 17.00
CA ILE A 26 -4.16 -9.72 17.78
C ILE A 26 -4.04 -10.01 19.28
N GLU A 27 -4.40 -11.21 19.73
CA GLU A 27 -4.31 -11.62 21.13
C GLU A 27 -2.87 -11.54 21.67
N ILE A 28 -1.89 -11.95 20.86
CA ILE A 28 -0.47 -11.82 21.22
C ILE A 28 -0.07 -10.36 21.38
N LEU A 29 -0.45 -9.50 20.44
CA LEU A 29 -0.10 -8.07 20.48
C LEU A 29 -0.75 -7.36 21.68
N GLU A 30 -2.02 -7.68 21.98
CA GLU A 30 -2.72 -7.16 23.16
C GLU A 30 -2.03 -7.60 24.45
N ARG A 31 -1.66 -8.88 24.57
CA ARG A 31 -0.92 -9.40 25.74
C ARG A 31 0.44 -8.72 25.91
N LEU A 32 1.09 -8.34 24.82
CA LEU A 32 2.37 -7.61 24.84
C LEU A 32 2.20 -6.10 25.04
N GLY A 33 0.96 -5.57 25.07
CA GLY A 33 0.70 -4.13 25.10
C GLY A 33 1.25 -3.39 23.88
N CYS A 34 1.37 -4.10 22.74
CA CYS A 34 1.98 -3.58 21.52
C CYS A 34 0.89 -3.06 20.58
N ASN A 35 0.93 -1.76 20.27
CA ASN A 35 0.11 -1.16 19.22
C ASN A 35 0.98 -0.85 17.99
N PRO A 36 0.88 -1.65 16.91
CA PRO A 36 1.70 -1.43 15.71
C PRO A 36 1.42 -0.10 15.01
N ILE A 37 0.18 0.40 15.03
CA ILE A 37 -0.17 1.68 14.39
C ILE A 37 0.51 2.84 15.12
N GLU A 38 0.45 2.84 16.45
CA GLU A 38 1.15 3.82 17.28
C GLU A 38 2.67 3.73 17.10
N GLY A 39 3.21 2.51 17.04
CA GLY A 39 4.64 2.29 16.78
C GLY A 39 5.09 2.87 15.44
N MET A 40 4.32 2.63 14.36
CA MET A 40 4.59 3.22 13.06
C MET A 40 4.51 4.75 13.09
N ALA A 41 3.51 5.31 13.78
CA ALA A 41 3.35 6.76 13.87
C ALA A 41 4.54 7.43 14.58
N ARG A 42 5.03 6.86 15.68
CA ARG A 42 6.23 7.35 16.38
C ARG A 42 7.48 7.29 15.50
N ILE A 43 7.66 6.22 14.72
CA ILE A 43 8.77 6.12 13.76
C ILE A 43 8.63 7.19 12.68
N ALA A 44 7.42 7.38 12.13
CA ALA A 44 7.15 8.39 11.11
C ALA A 44 7.50 9.81 11.60
N GLN A 45 7.14 10.13 12.85
CA GLN A 45 7.43 11.43 13.48
C GLN A 45 8.89 11.59 13.93
N GLY A 46 9.65 10.48 14.01
CA GLY A 46 11.00 10.50 14.57
C GLY A 46 11.04 10.58 16.09
N ASP A 47 9.93 10.23 16.75
CA ASP A 47 9.70 10.31 18.20
C ASP A 47 9.89 8.94 18.87
N VAL A 48 10.92 8.21 18.43
CA VAL A 48 11.32 6.94 19.04
C VAL A 48 12.51 7.19 19.96
N PRO A 49 12.44 6.85 21.26
CA PRO A 49 13.58 6.98 22.16
C PRO A 49 14.76 6.15 21.66
N CYS A 50 15.96 6.75 21.67
CA CYS A 50 17.20 6.07 21.30
C CYS A 50 17.39 4.82 22.16
N ARG A 51 17.59 3.65 21.54
CA ARG A 51 17.72 2.35 22.21
C ARG A 51 18.98 2.25 23.06
N VAL A 52 20.01 3.03 22.74
CA VAL A 52 21.28 3.03 23.48
C VAL A 52 21.15 3.81 24.79
N CYS A 53 20.72 5.08 24.72
CA CYS A 53 20.61 5.92 25.92
C CYS A 53 19.22 5.92 26.58
N ARG A 54 18.21 5.31 25.94
CA ARG A 54 16.81 5.26 26.37
C ARG A 54 16.21 6.64 26.61
N GLY A 55 16.44 7.59 25.70
CA GLY A 55 15.93 8.96 25.82
C GLY A 55 16.83 9.92 26.60
N LYS A 56 17.88 9.44 27.28
CA LYS A 56 18.70 10.29 28.16
C LYS A 56 19.67 11.23 27.43
N GLY A 57 19.97 10.97 26.17
CA GLY A 57 21.01 11.69 25.40
C GLY A 57 22.45 11.41 25.87
N LYS A 58 22.64 10.65 26.94
CA LYS A 58 23.94 10.31 27.53
C LYS A 58 24.11 8.81 27.72
N THR A 59 25.35 8.34 27.64
CA THR A 59 25.73 6.96 27.97
C THR A 59 26.81 6.94 29.02
N LEU A 60 26.78 5.91 29.86
CA LEU A 60 27.84 5.66 30.83
C LEU A 60 28.98 4.92 30.16
N TYR A 61 30.21 5.29 30.50
CA TYR A 61 31.41 4.60 30.08
C TYR A 61 32.42 4.56 31.24
N GLN A 62 33.30 3.56 31.21
CA GLN A 62 34.39 3.46 32.18
C GLN A 62 35.64 4.11 31.57
N PRO A 63 36.15 5.24 32.10
CA PRO A 63 37.28 5.95 31.51
C PRO A 63 38.61 5.22 31.70
N ALA A 64 38.76 4.53 32.82
CA ALA A 64 39.89 3.67 33.13
C ALA A 64 39.45 2.54 34.06
N ARG A 65 40.15 1.40 34.01
CA ARG A 65 39.85 0.25 34.86
C ARG A 65 39.91 0.64 36.34
N GLY A 66 38.84 0.33 37.08
CA GLY A 66 38.75 0.62 38.51
C GLY A 66 38.36 2.07 38.85
N LYS A 67 38.12 2.93 37.84
CA LYS A 67 37.47 4.23 38.05
C LYS A 67 35.95 4.09 37.94
N GLU A 68 35.25 5.02 38.60
CA GLU A 68 33.79 5.15 38.52
C GLU A 68 33.33 5.43 37.08
N LEU A 69 32.06 5.11 36.82
CA LEU A 69 31.45 5.37 35.52
C LEU A 69 31.30 6.88 35.31
N ALA A 70 31.75 7.35 34.16
CA ALA A 70 31.55 8.72 33.71
C ALA A 70 30.45 8.77 32.65
N GLU A 71 29.83 9.93 32.48
CA GLU A 71 28.87 10.19 31.40
C GLU A 71 29.58 10.76 30.17
N ARG A 72 29.15 10.31 29.00
CA ARG A 72 29.46 10.95 27.72
C ARG A 72 28.20 11.18 26.92
N THR A 73 28.24 12.09 25.95
CA THR A 73 27.17 12.25 24.96
C THR A 73 26.95 10.92 24.26
N CYS A 74 25.69 10.52 24.12
CA CYS A 74 25.35 9.29 23.44
C CYS A 74 25.79 9.37 21.97
N GLU A 75 26.72 8.49 21.58
CA GLU A 75 27.29 8.46 20.22
C GLU A 75 26.29 7.99 19.15
N SER A 76 25.20 7.33 19.56
CA SER A 76 24.16 6.85 18.64
C SER A 76 23.14 7.93 18.26
N CYS A 77 22.82 8.86 19.17
CA CYS A 77 21.83 9.92 18.91
C CYS A 77 22.41 11.34 19.00
N TYR A 78 23.73 11.46 19.21
CA TYR A 78 24.46 12.72 19.39
C TYR A 78 23.84 13.65 20.44
N GLY A 79 23.26 13.09 21.52
CA GLY A 79 22.64 13.85 22.59
C GLY A 79 21.15 14.16 22.42
N ARG A 80 20.55 13.89 21.25
CA ARG A 80 19.13 14.16 20.98
C ARG A 80 18.17 13.33 21.84
N GLY A 81 18.59 12.14 22.27
CA GLY A 81 17.74 11.20 23.01
C GLY A 81 16.76 10.40 22.14
N LEU A 82 16.61 10.76 20.87
CA LEU A 82 15.75 10.09 19.90
C LEU A 82 16.57 9.27 18.90
N GLU A 83 15.98 8.23 18.35
CA GLU A 83 16.57 7.48 17.24
C GLU A 83 16.80 8.39 16.03
N ILE A 84 17.87 8.09 15.29
CA ILE A 84 18.15 8.74 14.01
C ILE A 84 17.38 7.97 12.95
N ILE A 85 16.16 8.42 12.68
CA ILE A 85 15.29 7.84 11.65
C ILE A 85 15.62 8.46 10.30
N THR A 86 15.85 7.62 9.29
CA THR A 86 16.09 8.12 7.94
C THR A 86 14.80 8.64 7.31
N PRO A 87 14.88 9.66 6.43
CA PRO A 87 13.70 10.16 5.73
C PRO A 87 12.92 9.08 4.97
N GLU A 88 13.61 8.08 4.42
CA GLU A 88 12.98 6.96 3.69
C GLU A 88 12.14 6.08 4.63
N LEU A 89 12.65 5.78 5.83
CA LEU A 89 11.91 4.98 6.81
C LEU A 89 10.68 5.76 7.29
N SER A 90 10.84 7.04 7.61
CA SER A 90 9.74 7.93 7.99
C SER A 90 8.67 7.99 6.88
N GLY A 91 9.09 8.23 5.64
CA GLY A 91 8.20 8.27 4.46
C GLY A 91 7.46 6.95 4.23
N LYS A 92 8.11 5.80 4.41
CA LYS A 92 7.47 4.47 4.34
C LYS A 92 6.38 4.32 5.40
N MET A 93 6.66 4.71 6.65
CA MET A 93 5.66 4.63 7.72
C MET A 93 4.47 5.55 7.45
N TYR A 94 4.71 6.79 6.99
CA TYR A 94 3.62 7.69 6.55
C TYR A 94 2.80 7.09 5.41
N ALA A 95 3.44 6.49 4.41
CA ALA A 95 2.75 5.87 3.27
C ALA A 95 1.87 4.68 3.68
N GLU A 96 2.33 3.82 4.61
CA GLU A 96 1.52 2.72 5.14
C GLU A 96 0.35 3.23 5.98
N LEU A 97 0.59 4.20 6.88
CA LEU A 97 -0.46 4.81 7.69
C LEU A 97 -1.54 5.50 6.84
N ALA A 98 -1.15 6.16 5.74
CA ALA A 98 -2.08 6.82 4.83
C ALA A 98 -3.11 5.84 4.22
N GLN A 99 -2.78 4.54 4.08
CA GLN A 99 -3.71 3.54 3.55
C GLN A 99 -4.91 3.27 4.47
N TYR A 100 -4.76 3.54 5.77
CA TYR A 100 -5.83 3.39 6.76
C TYR A 100 -6.74 4.63 6.84
N ILE A 101 -6.23 5.79 6.43
CA ILE A 101 -6.99 7.05 6.38
C ILE A 101 -7.70 7.18 5.04
N PHE A 102 -7.00 6.88 3.95
CA PHE A 102 -7.51 7.00 2.59
C PHE A 102 -7.63 5.62 1.94
N PRO A 103 -8.86 5.12 1.70
CA PRO A 103 -9.02 3.83 1.03
C PRO A 103 -8.43 3.92 -0.38
N LYS A 104 -7.63 2.90 -0.74
CA LYS A 104 -7.15 2.76 -2.12
C LYS A 104 -8.35 2.75 -3.06
N ARG A 105 -8.32 3.60 -4.09
CA ARG A 105 -9.40 3.66 -5.10
C ARG A 105 -9.60 2.25 -5.64
N LYS A 106 -10.84 1.77 -5.64
CA LYS A 106 -11.17 0.51 -6.30
C LYS A 106 -10.92 0.69 -7.79
N ALA A 107 -10.35 -0.32 -8.44
CA ALA A 107 -10.32 -0.37 -9.89
C ALA A 107 -11.78 -0.24 -10.38
N ILE A 108 -12.03 0.75 -11.21
CA ILE A 108 -13.30 0.86 -11.92
C ILE A 108 -13.16 -0.09 -13.11
N GLU A 109 -13.99 -1.13 -13.13
CA GLU A 109 -14.12 -2.00 -14.29
C GLU A 109 -14.64 -1.14 -15.45
N HIS A 110 -13.77 -0.84 -16.42
CA HIS A 110 -14.22 -0.24 -17.67
C HIS A 110 -14.89 -1.35 -18.49
N THR A 111 -16.21 -1.47 -18.36
CA THR A 111 -16.98 -2.19 -19.38
C THR A 111 -16.94 -1.33 -20.63
N VAL A 112 -16.01 -1.63 -21.54
CA VAL A 112 -16.13 -1.17 -22.92
C VAL A 112 -17.40 -1.83 -23.44
N THR A 113 -18.52 -1.10 -23.41
CA THR A 113 -19.64 -1.45 -24.27
C THR A 113 -19.13 -1.24 -25.67
N GLU A 114 -18.82 -2.34 -26.36
CA GLU A 114 -18.51 -2.37 -27.78
C GLU A 114 -19.75 -1.84 -28.54
N THR A 115 -19.93 -0.52 -28.54
CA THR A 115 -20.88 0.15 -29.43
C THR A 115 -20.27 0.36 -30.82
N GLY A 116 -19.07 -0.17 -31.04
CA GLY A 116 -18.46 -0.32 -32.36
C GLY A 116 -18.81 -1.69 -32.93
N PRO A 117 -19.07 -1.79 -34.24
CA PRO A 117 -19.37 -3.07 -34.85
C PRO A 117 -18.12 -3.99 -34.83
N ASP A 118 -18.32 -5.26 -34.47
CA ASP A 118 -17.27 -6.28 -34.50
C ASP A 118 -16.91 -6.63 -35.96
N PHE A 119 -15.86 -5.99 -36.47
CA PHE A 119 -15.39 -6.14 -37.84
C PHE A 119 -15.02 -7.58 -38.20
N ASN A 120 -14.70 -8.44 -37.23
CA ASN A 120 -14.38 -9.84 -37.50
C ASN A 120 -15.60 -10.74 -37.69
N LYS A 121 -16.81 -10.26 -37.40
CA LYS A 121 -18.07 -11.01 -37.56
C LYS A 121 -18.94 -10.51 -38.71
N MET A 122 -18.48 -9.54 -39.48
CA MET A 122 -19.22 -9.01 -40.62
C MET A 122 -19.14 -9.93 -41.84
N THR A 123 -20.24 -10.01 -42.58
CA THR A 123 -20.27 -10.65 -43.90
C THR A 123 -19.59 -9.74 -44.93
N PRO A 124 -19.07 -10.28 -46.05
CA PRO A 124 -18.45 -9.48 -47.10
C PRO A 124 -19.32 -8.32 -47.62
N LYS A 125 -20.65 -8.49 -47.64
CA LYS A 125 -21.59 -7.43 -48.02
C LYS A 125 -21.68 -6.30 -46.99
N GLN A 126 -21.52 -6.61 -45.71
CA GLN A 126 -21.56 -5.62 -44.62
C GLN A 126 -20.27 -4.80 -44.58
N HIS A 127 -19.12 -5.42 -44.90
CA HIS A 127 -17.87 -4.69 -45.11
C HIS A 127 -17.99 -3.66 -46.24
N ALA A 128 -18.47 -4.09 -47.42
CA ALA A 128 -18.64 -3.19 -48.56
C ALA A 128 -19.60 -2.02 -48.26
N ALA A 129 -20.64 -2.26 -47.45
CA ALA A 129 -21.57 -1.22 -47.03
C ALA A 129 -20.92 -0.22 -46.05
N TYR A 130 -20.03 -0.70 -45.17
CA TYR A 130 -19.28 0.13 -44.24
C TYR A 130 -18.24 0.99 -44.98
N ASP A 131 -17.49 0.39 -45.91
CA ASP A 131 -16.49 1.09 -46.72
C ASP A 131 -17.14 2.21 -47.56
N HIS A 132 -18.28 1.91 -48.19
CA HIS A 132 -19.05 2.91 -48.95
C HIS A 132 -19.60 4.03 -48.05
N ALA A 133 -20.05 3.71 -46.84
CA ALA A 133 -20.47 4.73 -45.87
C ALA A 133 -19.29 5.61 -45.42
N GLU A 134 -18.10 5.03 -45.25
CA GLU A 134 -16.87 5.74 -44.92
C GLU A 134 -16.47 6.72 -46.03
N GLU A 135 -16.55 6.29 -47.30
CA GLU A 135 -16.28 7.14 -48.45
C GLU A 135 -17.24 8.33 -48.54
N ILE A 136 -18.53 8.10 -48.31
CA ILE A 136 -19.53 9.18 -48.27
C ILE A 136 -19.20 10.18 -47.15
N LEU A 137 -18.88 9.69 -45.96
CA LEU A 137 -18.59 10.54 -44.80
C LEU A 137 -17.30 11.35 -45.00
N ARG A 138 -16.26 10.76 -45.61
CA ARG A 138 -15.04 11.47 -46.01
C ARG A 138 -15.31 12.52 -47.09
N ALA A 139 -16.12 12.21 -48.10
CA ALA A 139 -16.52 13.17 -49.13
C ALA A 139 -17.34 14.34 -48.55
N ALA A 140 -18.12 14.08 -47.49
CA ALA A 140 -18.85 15.10 -46.73
C ALA A 140 -17.98 15.88 -45.72
N GLY A 141 -16.67 15.58 -45.63
CA GLY A 141 -15.72 16.29 -44.76
C GLY A 141 -15.84 15.92 -43.27
N VAL A 142 -16.53 14.83 -42.93
CA VAL A 142 -16.65 14.34 -41.55
C VAL A 142 -15.36 13.60 -41.19
N LYS A 143 -14.61 14.10 -40.18
CA LYS A 143 -13.42 13.42 -39.68
C LYS A 143 -13.83 12.21 -38.86
N LEU A 144 -13.50 11.02 -39.36
CA LEU A 144 -13.58 9.78 -38.61
C LEU A 144 -12.28 9.64 -37.79
N SER A 145 -12.42 9.48 -36.48
CA SER A 145 -11.34 9.40 -35.49
C SER A 145 -10.78 7.99 -35.36
#